data_AF-A0A349VNM0-F1
#
_entry.id   AF-A0A349VNM0-F1
#
_cell.length_a   1.000
_cell.length_b   1.000
_cell.length_c   1.000
_cell.angle_alpha   90.00
_cell.angle_beta   90.00
_cell.angle_gamma   90.00
#
_symmetry.space_group_name_H-M   'P 1'
#
loop_
_entity.id
_entity.type
_entity.pdbx_description
1 polymer ?
#
loop_
_entity_poly.entity_id
_entity_poly.type
_entity_poly.pdbx_seq_one_letter_code
_entity_poly.pdbx_strand_id
1 'polypeptide(L)' 'LDGKETKDRSDTDNIVRLNIQRSVREILQKSTAISALVESGQIGIVGMMYDVTTGICHVMNETSHGIATIEPEASHET' A
#
# COMPACT_ATOMS: atom_id res chain seq x y z
N LEU A 1 -7.49 17.20 28.84
CA LEU A 1 -7.59 17.55 27.41
C LEU A 1 -7.03 16.34 26.65
N ASP A 2 -7.81 15.28 26.44
CA ASP A 2 -7.21 14.00 25.99
C ASP A 2 -8.18 13.08 25.22
N GLY A 3 -9.06 13.67 24.39
CA GLY A 3 -10.08 12.90 23.68
C GLY A 3 -10.44 13.39 22.28
N LYS A 4 -9.79 14.45 21.79
CA LYS A 4 -10.00 14.97 20.43
C LYS A 4 -8.92 14.55 19.44
N GLU A 5 -7.67 14.37 19.89
CA GLU A 5 -6.56 14.10 18.97
C GLU A 5 -6.56 12.69 18.37
N THR A 6 -7.14 11.71 19.08
CA THR A 6 -7.17 10.32 18.61
C THR A 6 -8.22 10.06 17.53
N LYS A 7 -9.34 10.80 17.57
CA LYS A 7 -10.46 10.63 16.62
C LYS A 7 -10.20 11.29 15.26
N ASP A 8 -9.64 12.50 15.25
CA ASP A 8 -9.35 13.21 13.99
C ASP A 8 -8.23 12.52 13.19
N ARG A 9 -7.25 11.94 13.90
CA ARG A 9 -6.17 11.18 13.29
C ARG A 9 -6.67 9.88 12.63
N SER A 10 -7.61 9.16 13.26
CA SER A 10 -8.19 7.96 12.65
C SER A 10 -9.03 8.27 11.41
N ASP A 11 -9.75 9.40 11.41
CA ASP A 11 -10.58 9.79 10.26
C ASP A 11 -9.70 10.20 9.06
N THR A 12 -8.60 10.91 9.32
CA THR A 12 -7.63 11.28 8.29
C THR A 12 -6.90 10.06 7.73
N ASP A 13 -6.48 9.12 8.58
CA ASP A 13 -5.81 7.88 8.16
C ASP A 13 -6.70 7.04 7.23
N ASN A 14 -7.99 6.94 7.55
CA ASN A 14 -8.97 6.28 6.69
C ASN A 14 -9.10 6.94 5.31
N ILE A 15 -9.08 8.27 5.25
CA ILE A 15 -9.14 9.01 3.99
C ILE A 15 -7.87 8.77 3.16
N VAL A 16 -6.70 8.80 3.79
CA VAL A 16 -5.42 8.54 3.12
C VAL A 16 -5.37 7.12 2.58
N ARG A 17 -5.74 6.12 3.40
CA ARG A 17 -5.87 4.72 2.98
C ARG A 17 -6.79 4.57 1.78
N LEU A 18 -7.95 5.21 1.82
CA LEU A 18 -8.92 5.17 0.72
C LEU A 18 -8.39 5.84 -0.55
N ASN A 19 -7.66 6.95 -0.41
CA ASN A 19 -7.03 7.61 -1.55
C ASN A 19 -5.99 6.70 -2.21
N ILE A 20 -5.11 6.06 -1.44
CA ILE A 20 -4.09 5.14 -1.97
C ILE A 20 -4.75 3.97 -2.72
N GLN A 21 -5.75 3.33 -2.11
CA GLN A 21 -6.49 2.24 -2.76
C GLN A 21 -7.14 2.68 -4.08
N ARG A 22 -7.73 3.88 -4.12
CA ARG A 22 -8.32 4.46 -5.33
C ARG A 22 -7.26 4.75 -6.38
N SER A 23 -6.14 5.35 -6.01
CA SER A 23 -5.05 5.67 -6.93
C SER A 23 -4.44 4.42 -7.57
N VAL A 24 -4.15 3.38 -6.80
CA VAL A 24 -3.64 2.11 -7.35
C VAL A 24 -4.64 1.51 -8.34
N ARG A 25 -5.94 1.49 -7.98
CA ARG A 25 -7.00 1.03 -8.87
C ARG A 25 -7.07 1.85 -10.16
N GLU A 26 -7.02 3.17 -10.06
CA GLU A 26 -7.09 4.05 -11.23
C GLU A 26 -5.88 3.88 -12.16
N ILE A 27 -4.68 3.69 -11.60
CA ILE A 27 -3.47 3.42 -12.40
C ILE A 27 -3.67 2.14 -13.22
N LEU A 28 -4.13 1.06 -12.57
CA LEU A 28 -4.38 -0.21 -13.25
C LEU A 28 -5.52 -0.10 -14.28
N GLN A 29 -6.60 0.63 -13.97
CA GLN A 29 -7.75 0.76 -14.87
C GLN A 29 -7.50 1.68 -16.07
N LYS A 30 -6.70 2.74 -15.91
CA LYS A 30 -6.53 3.79 -16.92
C LYS A 30 -5.25 3.64 -17.74
N SER A 31 -4.23 2.99 -17.20
CA SER A 31 -2.96 2.79 -17.91
C SER A 31 -2.86 1.38 -18.47
N THR A 32 -3.18 1.23 -19.75
CA THR A 32 -3.03 -0.04 -20.48
C THR A 32 -1.59 -0.56 -20.47
N ALA A 33 -0.60 0.32 -20.53
CA ALA A 33 0.81 -0.06 -20.46
C ALA A 33 1.16 -0.70 -19.11
N ILE A 34 0.74 -0.10 -17.99
CA ILE A 34 1.03 -0.62 -16.65
C ILE A 34 0.23 -1.91 -16.41
N SER A 35 -1.06 -1.94 -16.75
CA SER A 35 -1.88 -3.15 -16.58
C SER A 35 -1.29 -4.35 -17.31
N ALA A 36 -0.88 -4.17 -18.57
CA ALA A 36 -0.27 -5.25 -19.35
C ALA A 36 1.06 -5.76 -18.73
N LEU A 37 1.88 -4.87 -18.17
CA LEU A 37 3.12 -5.26 -17.50
C LEU A 37 2.86 -6.00 -16.18
N VAL A 38 1.82 -5.60 -15.43
CA VAL A 38 1.42 -6.29 -14.19
C VAL A 38 0.81 -7.65 -14.51
N GLU A 39 -0.07 -7.74 -15.50
CA GLU A 39 -0.73 -8.98 -15.93
C GLU A 39 0.26 -10.00 -16.52
N SER A 40 1.30 -9.52 -17.22
CA SER A 40 2.39 -10.37 -17.70
C SER A 40 3.39 -10.77 -16.61
N GLY A 41 3.22 -10.28 -15.38
CA GLY A 41 4.09 -10.58 -14.24
C GLY A 41 5.47 -9.93 -14.32
N GLN A 42 5.65 -8.95 -15.22
CA GLN A 42 6.93 -8.24 -15.39
C GLN A 42 7.16 -7.20 -14.30
N ILE A 43 6.08 -6.60 -13.79
CA ILE A 43 6.15 -5.63 -12.69
C ILE A 43 5.07 -5.92 -11.65
N GLY A 44 5.33 -5.51 -10.42
CA GLY A 44 4.33 -5.44 -9.36
C GLY A 44 4.04 -3.98 -8.99
N ILE A 45 2.86 -3.74 -8.43
CA ILE A 45 2.46 -2.44 -7.89
C ILE A 45 1.87 -2.61 -6.49
N VAL A 46 2.26 -1.72 -5.57
CA VAL A 46 1.72 -1.64 -4.22
C VAL A 46 1.70 -0.18 -3.77
N GLY A 47 0.63 0.21 -3.07
CA GLY A 47 0.49 1.49 -2.43
C GLY A 47 1.25 1.54 -1.10
N MET A 48 1.82 2.70 -0.78
CA MET A 48 2.49 2.94 0.49
C MET A 48 2.00 4.25 1.11
N MET A 49 1.96 4.30 2.42
CA MET A 49 1.71 5.52 3.19
C MET A 49 3.00 5.93 3.90
N TYR A 50 3.45 7.16 3.70
CA TYR A 50 4.61 7.71 4.38
C TYR A 50 4.19 8.57 5.56
N ASP A 51 4.63 8.20 6.77
CA ASP A 51 4.49 9.04 7.95
C ASP A 51 5.65 10.04 8.03
N VAL A 52 5.35 11.30 7.73
CA VAL A 52 6.32 12.40 7.76
C VAL A 52 6.89 12.70 9.16
N THR A 53 6.20 12.28 10.21
CA THR A 53 6.59 12.53 11.61
C THR A 53 7.65 11.53 12.07
N THR A 54 7.50 10.27 11.66
CA THR A 54 8.38 9.17 12.07
C THR A 54 9.38 8.78 10.98
N GLY A 55 9.13 9.17 9.73
CA GLY A 55 9.90 8.75 8.56
C GLY A 55 9.62 7.33 8.09
N ILE A 56 8.58 6.67 8.63
CA ILE A 56 8.27 5.27 8.33
C ILE A 56 7.32 5.17 7.13
N CYS A 57 7.63 4.25 6.21
CA CYS A 57 6.71 3.86 5.14
C CYS A 57 5.91 2.61 5.56
N HIS A 58 4.59 2.72 5.52
CA HIS A 58 3.66 1.62 5.74
C HIS A 58 3.20 1.05 4.40
N VAL A 59 3.52 -0.22 4.15
CA VAL A 59 3.05 -0.94 2.96
C VAL A 59 1.57 -1.28 3.11
N MET A 60 0.78 -1.00 2.08
CA MET A 60 -0.64 -1.36 2.04
C MET A 60 -0.82 -2.64 1.26
N ASN A 61 -0.61 -3.78 1.94
CA ASN A 61 -0.62 -5.09 1.32
C ASN A 61 -1.90 -5.39 0.54
N GLU A 62 -3.06 -4.84 0.94
CA GLU A 62 -4.32 -5.02 0.24
C GLU A 62 -4.37 -4.36 -1.15
N THR A 63 -3.37 -3.55 -1.50
CA THR A 63 -3.24 -2.92 -2.82
C THR A 63 -2.21 -3.62 -3.72
N SER A 64 -1.61 -4.72 -3.26
CA SER A 64 -0.56 -5.43 -3.99
C SER A 64 -1.12 -6.17 -5.20
N HIS A 65 -0.57 -5.90 -6.39
CA HIS A 65 -0.88 -6.62 -7.64
C HIS A 65 0.43 -7.01 -8.33
N GLY A 66 0.53 -8.23 -8.84
CA GLY A 66 1.76 -8.72 -9.49
C GLY A 66 2.94 -8.93 -8.53
N ILE A 67 2.70 -8.93 -7.21
CA ILE A 67 3.72 -9.16 -6.17
C ILE A 67 3.36 -10.46 -5.46
N ALA A 68 4.30 -11.41 -5.43
CA ALA A 68 4.19 -12.57 -4.55
C ALA A 68 4.51 -12.14 -3.12
N THR A 69 3.64 -12.44 -2.17
CA THR A 69 3.96 -12.30 -0.74
C THR A 69 5.09 -13.28 -0.44
N ILE A 70 6.29 -12.76 -0.24
CA ILE A 70 7.39 -13.57 0.32
C ILE A 70 7.02 -13.72 1.79
N GLU A 71 6.48 -14.88 2.18
CA GLU A 71 6.46 -15.23 3.60
C GLU A 71 7.91 -15.21 4.07
N PRO A 72 8.23 -14.55 5.20
CA PRO A 72 9.60 -14.54 5.69
C PRO A 72 10.01 -15.99 5.94
N GLU A 73 10.89 -16.50 5.08
CA GLU A 73 11.50 -17.83 5.17
C GLU A 73 11.88 -18.04 6.64
N ALA A 74 11.26 -19.03 7.28
CA ALA A 74 11.63 -19.44 8.63
C ALA A 74 13.15 -19.60 8.66
N SER A 75 13.82 -18.85 9.54
CA SER A 75 15.28 -18.88 9.69
C SER A 75 15.76 -20.33 9.66
N HIS A 76 16.48 -20.69 8.61
CA HIS A 76 17.20 -21.94 8.54
C HIS A 76 18.39 -21.80 9.49
N GLU A 77 18.15 -22.14 10.76
CA GLU A 77 19.19 -22.36 11.75
C GLU A 77 19.89 -23.67 11.36
N THR A 78 21.16 -23.57 10.92
CA THR A 78 22.07 -24.72 10.76
C THR A 78 23.15 -24.62 11.82
#